data_AF-A0AB37L4U4-F1
#
_entry.id   AF-A0AB37L4U4-F1
#
_cell.length_a   1.000
_cell.length_b   1.000
_cell.length_c   1.000
_cell.angle_alpha   90.00
_cell.angle_beta   90.00
_cell.angle_gamma   90.00
#
_symmetry.space_group_name_H-M   'P 1'
#
loop_
_entity.id
_entity.type
_entity.pdbx_description
1 polymer ?
#
loop_
_entity_poly.entity_id
_entity_poly.type
_entity_poly.pdbx_seq_one_letter_code
_entity_poly.pdbx_strand_id
1 'polypeptide(L)'
;MAGIPKSAVSLTIPPDSLRKLPSGSSYHSRNGQAGLTVKSDAAGNIIAEASCDSLQRLVLCYEEELTRIRNETHEDSFTVETEFERRFSPVKIALAAFITGCVAGIVLTFKIKKQ
;
A
#
# COMPACT_ATOMS: atom_id res chain seq x y z
N MET A 1 2.46 -10.36 -2.86
CA MET A 1 3.45 -9.37 -2.40
C MET A 1 4.84 -9.94 -2.65
N ALA A 2 5.59 -9.34 -3.56
CA ALA A 2 6.95 -9.77 -3.84
C ALA A 2 7.84 -9.23 -2.70
N GLY A 3 8.24 -10.11 -1.78
CA GLY A 3 9.14 -9.74 -0.70
C GLY A 3 10.47 -9.23 -1.23
N ILE A 4 11.16 -8.42 -0.42
CA ILE A 4 12.43 -7.82 -0.82
C ILE A 4 13.47 -8.92 -1.03
N PRO A 5 14.13 -8.97 -2.19
CA PRO A 5 15.11 -10.01 -2.49
C PRO A 5 16.28 -9.90 -1.52
N LYS A 6 16.64 -11.02 -0.90
CA LYS A 6 17.80 -11.10 -0.01
C LYS A 6 19.06 -10.73 -0.78
N SER A 7 19.69 -9.63 -0.41
CA SER A 7 20.99 -9.21 -0.92
C SER A 7 22.08 -9.64 0.06
N ALA A 8 23.10 -10.34 -0.44
CA ALA A 8 24.25 -10.75 0.36
C ALA A 8 25.54 -10.55 -0.45
N VAL A 9 26.56 -10.00 0.19
CA VAL A 9 27.84 -9.72 -0.44
C VAL A 9 28.95 -10.43 0.34
N SER A 10 29.83 -11.11 -0.38
CA SER A 10 31.03 -11.73 0.17
C SER A 10 32.22 -11.26 -0.65
N LEU A 11 33.32 -10.96 0.04
CA LEU A 11 34.54 -10.46 -0.55
C LEU A 11 35.70 -11.28 0.02
N THR A 12 36.38 -12.03 -0.85
CA THR A 12 37.55 -12.82 -0.49
C THR A 12 38.80 -12.03 -0.86
N ILE A 13 39.57 -11.61 0.14
CA ILE A 13 40.81 -10.86 -0.07
C ILE A 13 41.98 -11.64 0.52
N PRO A 14 43.06 -11.88 -0.24
CA PRO A 14 44.28 -12.43 0.32
C PRO A 14 44.88 -11.48 1.36
N PRO A 15 45.37 -11.98 2.52
CA PRO A 15 45.88 -11.14 3.60
C PRO A 15 47.08 -10.28 3.17
N ASP A 16 47.92 -10.79 2.26
CA ASP A 16 49.05 -10.05 1.70
C ASP A 16 48.64 -8.91 0.76
N SER A 17 47.45 -9.00 0.16
CA SER A 17 46.95 -8.02 -0.81
C SER A 17 46.29 -6.81 -0.14
N LEU A 18 45.82 -6.94 1.09
CA LEU A 18 45.29 -5.83 1.90
C LEU A 18 46.41 -4.93 2.42
N ARG A 19 47.54 -5.52 2.85
CA ARG A 19 48.70 -4.77 3.35
C ARG A 19 49.51 -4.08 2.26
N LYS A 20 49.37 -4.53 1.01
CA LYS A 20 50.04 -3.94 -0.17
C LYS A 20 49.18 -2.89 -0.88
N LEU A 21 47.99 -2.57 -0.36
CA LEU A 21 47.17 -1.50 -0.92
C LEU A 21 47.89 -0.15 -0.75
N PRO A 22 48.02 0.65 -1.82
CA PRO A 22 48.49 2.02 -1.69
C PRO A 22 47.50 2.86 -0.87
N SER A 23 48.01 3.93 -0.26
CA SER A 23 47.19 4.86 0.54
C SER A 23 46.02 5.40 -0.28
N GLY A 24 44.81 5.33 0.29
CA GLY A 24 43.57 5.74 -0.37
C GLY A 24 42.90 4.67 -1.25
N SER A 25 43.48 3.48 -1.37
CA SER A 25 42.86 2.37 -2.11
C SER A 25 42.00 1.48 -1.21
N SER A 26 40.89 0.97 -1.75
CA SER A 26 39.98 0.06 -1.05
C SER A 26 39.47 -1.04 -1.99
N TYR A 27 39.19 -2.21 -1.42
CA TYR A 27 38.39 -3.21 -2.10
C TYR A 27 36.92 -2.92 -1.87
N HIS A 28 36.12 -2.99 -2.91
CA HIS A 28 34.68 -2.80 -2.82
C HIS A 28 33.97 -3.94 -3.53
N SER A 29 32.92 -4.47 -2.91
CA SER A 29 31.99 -5.40 -3.55
C SER A 29 30.57 -4.97 -3.23
N ARG A 30 29.68 -5.13 -4.19
CA ARG A 30 28.26 -4.81 -4.06
C ARG A 30 27.43 -5.89 -4.72
N ASN A 31 26.40 -6.33 -4.02
CA ASN A 31 25.37 -7.20 -4.55
C ASN A 31 23.99 -6.67 -4.11
N GLY A 32 23.24 -6.11 -5.07
CA GLY A 32 21.94 -5.51 -4.81
C GLY A 32 22.02 -4.39 -3.77
N GLN A 33 21.31 -4.60 -2.66
CA GLN A 33 21.25 -3.68 -1.51
C GLN A 33 22.45 -3.81 -0.57
N ALA A 34 23.23 -4.89 -0.67
CA ALA A 34 24.37 -5.14 0.22
C ALA A 34 25.67 -4.66 -0.43
N GLY A 35 26.44 -3.84 0.28
CA GLY A 35 27.78 -3.37 -0.08
C GLY A 35 28.78 -3.70 1.00
N LEU A 36 30.02 -3.98 0.61
CA LEU A 36 31.14 -4.19 1.51
C LEU A 36 32.38 -3.49 0.96
N THR A 37 32.95 -2.61 1.74
CA THR A 37 34.18 -1.89 1.42
C THR A 37 35.23 -2.24 2.46
N VAL A 38 36.40 -2.69 2.03
CA VAL A 38 37.52 -3.03 2.92
C VAL A 38 38.71 -2.17 2.55
N LYS A 39 39.25 -1.43 3.53
CA LYS A 39 40.40 -0.52 3.36
C LYS A 39 41.42 -0.74 4.46
N SER A 40 42.67 -0.37 4.19
CA SER A 40 43.73 -0.31 5.21
C SER A 40 43.96 1.15 5.61
N ASP A 41 44.07 1.41 6.90
CA ASP A 41 44.47 2.71 7.43
C ASP A 41 46.00 2.88 7.43
N ALA A 42 46.47 4.11 7.57
CA ALA A 42 47.90 4.45 7.68
C ALA A 42 48.57 3.80 8.90
N ALA A 43 47.80 3.49 9.95
CA ALA A 43 48.26 2.75 11.13
C ALA A 43 48.34 1.22 10.92
N GLY A 44 47.98 0.71 9.73
CA GLY A 44 47.98 -0.73 9.42
C GLY A 44 46.75 -1.49 9.92
N ASN A 45 45.71 -0.77 10.36
CA ASN A 45 44.42 -1.35 10.74
C ASN A 45 43.56 -1.67 9.51
N ILE A 46 42.83 -2.77 9.55
CA ILE A 46 41.86 -3.15 8.50
C ILE A 46 40.49 -2.62 8.90
N ILE A 47 39.88 -1.81 8.04
CA ILE A 47 38.54 -1.26 8.22
C ILE A 47 37.62 -1.93 7.21
N ALA A 48 36.61 -2.64 7.70
CA ALA A 48 35.56 -3.24 6.90
C ALA A 48 34.23 -2.50 7.14
N GLU A 49 33.70 -1.90 6.09
CA GLU A 49 32.47 -1.13 6.11
C GLU A 49 31.40 -1.89 5.32
N ALA A 50 30.40 -2.40 6.03
CA ALA A 50 29.25 -3.06 5.43
C ALA A 50 28.09 -2.07 5.34
N SER A 51 27.50 -1.95 4.15
CA SER A 51 26.32 -1.14 3.89
C SER A 51 25.17 -2.04 3.45
N CYS A 52 23.96 -1.77 3.94
CA CYS A 52 22.75 -2.40 3.49
C CYS A 52 21.71 -1.30 3.26
N ASP A 53 21.20 -1.17 2.03
CA ASP A 53 20.19 -0.18 1.71
C ASP A 53 18.80 -0.65 2.20
N SER A 54 18.50 -0.38 3.46
CA SER A 54 17.23 -0.72 4.10
C SER A 54 16.06 0.18 3.69
N LEU A 55 16.30 1.25 2.91
CA LEU A 55 15.23 2.17 2.49
C LEU A 55 14.20 1.49 1.60
N GLN A 56 14.61 0.52 0.77
CA GLN A 56 13.67 -0.28 -0.02
C GLN A 56 12.66 -1.03 0.85
N ARG A 57 13.03 -1.41 2.08
CA ARG A 57 12.11 -2.01 3.04
C ARG A 57 11.09 -1.04 3.59
N LEU A 58 11.55 0.17 3.88
CA LEU A 58 10.68 1.21 4.37
C LEU A 58 9.63 1.61 3.32
N VAL A 59 10.06 1.80 2.07
CA VAL A 59 9.17 2.15 0.95
C VAL A 59 8.12 1.07 0.71
N LEU A 60 8.53 -0.20 0.65
CA LEU A 60 7.59 -1.30 0.40
C LEU A 60 6.53 -1.39 1.51
N CYS A 61 6.92 -1.25 2.79
CA CYS A 61 5.96 -1.21 3.88
C CYS A 61 4.99 -0.01 3.77
N TYR A 62 5.48 1.18 3.41
CA TYR A 62 4.62 2.35 3.24
C TYR A 62 3.65 2.22 2.05
N GLU A 63 4.08 1.62 0.94
CA GLU A 63 3.20 1.35 -0.20
C GLU A 63 2.09 0.35 0.17
N GLU A 64 2.41 -0.67 0.96
CA GLU A 64 1.43 -1.62 1.50
C GLU A 64 0.43 -0.94 2.44
N GLU A 65 0.87 -0.03 3.31
CA GLU A 65 -0.03 0.74 4.18
C GLU A 65 -0.93 1.70 3.38
N LEU A 66 -0.38 2.41 2.40
CA LEU A 66 -1.15 3.33 1.54
C LEU A 66 -2.20 2.59 0.71
N THR A 67 -1.86 1.42 0.17
CA THR A 67 -2.82 0.59 -0.57
C THR A 67 -3.92 0.04 0.32
N ARG A 68 -3.62 -0.34 1.57
CA ARG A 68 -4.64 -0.74 2.56
C ARG A 68 -5.64 0.39 2.84
N ILE A 69 -5.13 1.57 3.20
CA ILE A 69 -5.97 2.74 3.53
C ILE A 69 -6.85 3.14 2.33
N ARG A 70 -6.29 3.15 1.12
CA ARG A 70 -7.04 3.48 -0.09
C ARG A 70 -8.14 2.46 -0.39
N ASN A 71 -7.89 1.18 -0.13
CA ASN A 71 -8.90 0.14 -0.32
C ASN A 71 -10.04 0.26 0.70
N GLU A 72 -9.72 0.51 1.97
CA GLU A 72 -10.71 0.77 3.03
C GLU A 72 -11.59 2.00 2.70
N THR A 73 -11.00 3.08 2.16
CA THR A 73 -11.75 4.29 1.78
C THR A 73 -12.68 4.06 0.57
N HIS A 74 -12.37 3.12 -0.31
CA HIS A 74 -13.18 2.83 -1.50
C HIS A 74 -14.36 1.89 -1.21
N GLU A 75 -14.25 1.02 -0.20
CA GLU A 75 -15.39 0.21 0.27
C GLU A 75 -16.40 1.05 1.06
N ASP A 76 -15.95 2.03 1.84
CA ASP A 76 -16.83 2.92 2.60
C ASP A 76 -17.59 3.92 1.72
N SER A 77 -17.01 4.40 0.62
CA SER A 77 -17.73 5.32 -0.28
C SER A 77 -18.82 4.62 -1.10
N PHE A 78 -18.59 3.38 -1.53
CA PHE A 78 -19.55 2.63 -2.34
C PHE A 78 -20.74 2.08 -1.50
N THR A 79 -20.50 1.73 -0.24
CA THR A 79 -21.56 1.21 0.65
C THR A 79 -22.43 2.33 1.22
N VAL A 80 -21.85 3.50 1.52
CA VAL A 80 -22.61 4.64 2.05
C VAL A 80 -23.49 5.29 0.97
N GLU A 81 -23.03 5.41 -0.28
CA GLU A 81 -23.85 5.94 -1.37
C GLU A 81 -25.04 5.02 -1.71
N THR A 82 -24.84 3.70 -1.67
CA THR A 82 -25.89 2.73 -2.02
C THR A 82 -26.96 2.55 -0.92
N GLU A 83 -26.63 2.75 0.35
CA GLU A 83 -27.64 2.79 1.43
C GLU A 83 -28.37 4.14 1.53
N PHE A 84 -27.68 5.28 1.33
CA PHE A 84 -28.32 6.59 1.44
C PHE A 84 -29.34 6.86 0.32
N GLU A 85 -29.01 6.48 -0.92
CA GLU A 85 -29.90 6.68 -2.08
C GLU A 85 -31.18 5.81 -2.02
N ARG A 86 -31.09 4.64 -1.36
CA ARG A 86 -32.28 3.80 -1.08
C ARG A 86 -33.14 4.36 0.06
N ARG A 87 -32.54 5.00 1.07
CA ARG A 87 -33.24 5.34 2.32
C ARG A 87 -33.90 6.73 2.30
N PHE A 88 -33.39 7.68 1.52
CA PHE A 88 -33.87 9.07 1.56
C PHE A 88 -34.07 9.72 0.19
N SER A 89 -34.92 9.16 -0.66
CA SER A 89 -35.62 9.98 -1.65
C SER A 89 -37.04 10.26 -1.15
N PRO A 90 -37.27 11.32 -0.34
CA PRO A 90 -38.61 11.68 0.16
C PRO A 90 -39.62 11.82 -0.98
N VAL A 91 -39.15 12.19 -2.18
CA VAL A 91 -39.96 12.25 -3.41
C VAL A 91 -40.46 10.86 -3.84
N LYS A 92 -39.65 9.78 -3.77
CA LYS A 92 -40.10 8.43 -4.17
C LYS A 92 -41.12 7.86 -3.18
N ILE A 93 -40.93 8.12 -1.88
CA ILE A 93 -41.89 7.71 -0.83
C ILE A 93 -43.22 8.48 -0.99
N ALA A 94 -43.15 9.80 -1.22
CA ALA A 94 -44.34 10.62 -1.44
C ALA A 94 -45.10 10.21 -2.71
N LEU A 95 -44.38 9.91 -3.80
CA LEU A 95 -44.98 9.43 -5.05
C LEU A 95 -45.66 8.07 -4.86
N ALA A 96 -45.00 7.12 -4.19
CA ALA A 96 -45.58 5.81 -3.91
C ALA A 96 -46.85 5.89 -3.04
N ALA A 97 -46.84 6.75 -2.01
CA ALA A 97 -47.99 6.98 -1.15
C ALA A 97 -49.16 7.65 -1.92
N PHE A 98 -48.86 8.61 -2.79
CA PHE A 98 -49.86 9.29 -3.62
C PHE A 98 -50.54 8.32 -4.58
N ILE A 99 -49.76 7.51 -5.31
CA ILE A 99 -50.30 6.53 -6.26
C ILE A 99 -51.16 5.49 -5.53
N THR A 100 -50.71 5.00 -4.37
CA THR A 100 -51.47 4.04 -3.56
C THR A 100 -52.79 4.65 -3.08
N GLY A 101 -52.77 5.92 -2.63
CA GLY A 101 -53.98 6.65 -2.22
C GLY A 101 -54.98 6.87 -3.36
N CYS A 102 -54.50 7.24 -4.55
CA CYS A 102 -55.37 7.42 -5.73
C CYS A 102 -56.09 6.13 -6.12
N VAL A 103 -55.37 5.00 -6.14
CA VAL A 103 -55.97 3.70 -6.48
C VAL A 103 -57.04 3.30 -5.46
N ALA A 104 -56.77 3.45 -4.16
CA ALA A 104 -57.75 3.16 -3.11
C ALA A 104 -59.00 4.05 -3.23
N GLY A 105 -58.82 5.35 -3.48
CA GLY A 105 -59.93 6.29 -3.68
C GLY A 105 -60.79 5.95 -4.90
N ILE A 106 -60.18 5.57 -6.02
CA ILE A 106 -60.91 5.16 -7.24
C ILE A 106 -61.71 3.88 -6.99
N VAL A 107 -61.11 2.88 -6.34
CA VAL A 107 -61.79 1.61 -6.00
C VAL A 107 -62.98 1.85 -5.07
N LEU A 108 -62.82 2.70 -4.05
CA LEU A 108 -63.90 3.04 -3.13
C LEU A 108 -65.05 3.74 -3.85
N THR A 109 -64.74 4.69 -4.73
CA THR A 109 -65.74 5.42 -5.52
C THR A 109 -66.52 4.48 -6.46
N PHE A 110 -65.83 3.53 -7.10
CA PHE A 110 -66.46 2.52 -7.93
C PHE A 110 -67.34 1.55 -7.14
N LYS A 111 -66.94 1.19 -5.91
CA LYS A 111 -67.75 0.35 -5.02
C LYS A 111 -69.02 1.06 -4.56
N ILE A 112 -68.94 2.35 -4.24
CA ILE A 112 -70.11 3.16 -3.84
C ILE A 112 -71.08 3.35 -5.00
N LYS A 113 -70.58 3.54 -6.23
CA LYS A 113 -71.44 3.74 -7.41
C LYS A 113 -72.07 2.45 -7.96
N LYS A 114 -71.62 1.29 -7.48
CA LYS A 114 -72.11 -0.04 -7.90
C LYS A 114 -73.09 -0.67 -6.88
N GLN A 115 -73.25 -0.07 -5.70
CA GLN A 115 -74.41 -0.29 -4.82
C GLN A 115 -75.54 0.64 -5.21
#